data_AF-A0A945KMC7-F1
#
_entry.id   AF-A0A945KMC7-F1
#
_cell.length_a   1.000
_cell.length_b   1.000
_cell.length_c   1.000
_cell.angle_alpha   90.00
_cell.angle_beta   90.00
_cell.angle_gamma   90.00
#
_symmetry.space_group_name_H-M   'P 1'
#
loop_
_entity.id
_entity.type
_entity.pdbx_description
1 polymer ?
#
loop_
_entity_poly.entity_id
_entity_poly.type
_entity_poly.pdbx_seq_one_letter_code
_entity_poly.pdbx_strand_id
1 'polypeptide(L)' 'MKVKEVRGKENEEIFFDLANLEKELFEMNFRQLTEGNASPAKIRLVRRDIARMKTILREREIGIRGQEAR' A
#
# COMPACT_ATOMS: atom_id res chain seq x y z
N MET A 1 -7.81 1.34 -1.38
CA MET A 1 -7.65 0.19 -2.30
C MET A 1 -8.55 -0.99 -1.91
N LYS A 2 -9.11 -1.75 -2.88
CA LYS A 2 -9.86 -2.99 -2.59
C LYS A 2 -8.91 -4.19 -2.51
N VAL A 3 -9.12 -5.06 -1.53
CA VAL A 3 -8.26 -6.24 -1.28
C VAL A 3 -8.23 -7.21 -2.47
N LYS A 4 -9.36 -7.36 -3.17
CA LYS A 4 -9.46 -8.23 -4.36
C LYS A 4 -8.55 -7.78 -5.51
N GLU A 5 -8.44 -6.46 -5.72
CA GLU A 5 -7.60 -5.89 -6.78
C GLU A 5 -6.12 -6.16 -6.51
N VAL A 6 -5.68 -6.09 -5.24
CA VAL A 6 -4.29 -6.39 -4.85
C VAL A 6 -3.98 -7.87 -4.98
N ARG A 7 -4.96 -8.74 -4.68
CA ARG A 7 -4.79 -10.19 -4.80
C ARG A 7 -4.63 -10.68 -6.23
N GLY A 8 -5.24 -9.99 -7.19
CA GLY A 8 -5.05 -10.26 -8.61
C GLY A 8 -3.79 -9.62 -9.22
N LYS A 9 -2.96 -8.90 -8.44
CA LYS A 9 -1.68 -8.36 -8.93
C LYS A 9 -0.54 -9.36 -8.75
N GLU A 10 0.42 -9.34 -9.66
CA GLU A 10 1.67 -10.08 -9.45
C GLU A 10 2.48 -9.51 -8.28
N ASN A 11 3.40 -10.31 -7.74
CA ASN A 11 4.24 -9.86 -6.63
C ASN A 11 5.04 -8.62 -7.02
N GLU A 12 5.60 -8.60 -8.24
CA GLU A 12 6.39 -7.49 -8.76
C GLU A 12 5.58 -6.19 -8.89
N GLU A 13 4.34 -6.28 -9.40
CA GLU A 13 3.41 -5.15 -9.45
C GLU A 13 3.10 -4.62 -8.05
N ILE A 14 2.91 -5.50 -7.06
CA ILE A 14 2.66 -5.10 -5.67
C ILE A 14 3.89 -4.40 -5.08
N PHE A 15 5.11 -4.88 -5.33
CA PHE A 15 6.33 -4.23 -4.87
C PHE A 15 6.52 -2.84 -5.50
N PHE A 16 6.23 -2.70 -6.79
CA PHE A 16 6.28 -1.41 -7.48
C PHE A 16 5.28 -0.41 -6.89
N ASP A 17 4.02 -0.83 -6.71
CA ASP A 17 2.99 0.02 -6.10
C ASP A 17 3.33 0.38 -4.65
N LEU A 18 3.93 -0.54 -3.90
CA LEU A 18 4.36 -0.32 -2.53
C LEU A 18 5.41 0.79 -2.45
N ALA A 19 6.42 0.75 -3.33
CA ALA A 19 7.46 1.77 -3.39
C ALA A 19 6.87 3.16 -3.73
N ASN A 20 5.90 3.22 -4.65
CA ASN A 20 5.23 4.47 -5.00
C ASN A 20 4.41 5.03 -3.83
N LEU A 21 3.65 4.19 -3.13
CA LEU A 21 2.86 4.62 -1.97
C LEU A 21 3.73 5.04 -0.79
N GLU A 22 4.88 4.39 -0.57
CA GLU A 22 5.83 4.80 0.46
C GLU A 22 6.46 6.16 0.15
N LYS A 23 6.78 6.43 -1.12
CA LYS A 23 7.24 7.75 -1.56
C LYS A 23 6.14 8.81 -1.39
N GLU A 24 4.90 8.52 -1.79
CA GLU A 24 3.78 9.44 -1.62
C GLU A 24 3.54 9.75 -0.14
N LEU A 25 3.62 8.73 0.74
CA LEU A 25 3.49 8.91 2.18
C LEU A 25 4.60 9.81 2.73
N PHE A 26 5.84 9.65 2.28
CA PHE A 26 6.95 10.52 2.66
C PHE A 26 6.69 11.97 2.25
N GLU A 27 6.29 12.21 1.01
CA GLU A 27 5.95 13.55 0.52
C GLU A 27 4.75 14.17 1.26
N MET A 28 3.74 13.36 1.62
CA MET A 28 2.61 13.82 2.44
C MET A 28 3.03 14.21 3.85
N ASN A 29 3.91 13.42 4.49
CA ASN A 29 4.44 13.75 5.82
C ASN A 29 5.34 14.98 5.76
N PHE A 30 6.16 15.11 4.71
CA PHE A 30 7.00 16.28 4.50
C PHE A 30 6.14 17.54 4.35
N ARG A 31 5.12 17.52 3.47
CA ARG A 31 4.15 18.62 3.32
C ARG A 31 3.38 18.91 4.59
N GLN A 32 3.02 17.89 5.38
CA GLN A 32 2.35 18.10 6.66
C GLN A 32 3.22 18.91 7.61
N LEU A 33 4.52 18.61 7.66
CA LEU A 33 5.48 19.32 8.49
C LEU A 33 5.77 20.74 7.98
N THR A 34 5.84 20.94 6.67
CA THR A 34 6.21 22.25 6.08
C THR A 34 5.03 23.20 5.94
N GLU A 35 3.86 22.71 5.55
CA GLU A 35 2.70 23.56 5.16
C GLU A 35 1.53 23.45 6.16
N GLY A 36 1.60 22.56 7.16
CA GLY A 36 0.59 22.41 8.22
C GLY A 36 -0.80 21.94 7.77
N ASN A 37 -1.07 21.87 6.46
CA ASN A 37 -2.41 21.70 5.89
C ASN A 37 -2.59 20.40 5.09
N ALA A 38 -1.76 19.38 5.36
CA ALA A 38 -1.94 18.08 4.71
C ALA A 38 -3.12 17.32 5.30
N SER A 39 -4.06 16.89 4.44
CA SER A 39 -5.26 16.13 4.82
C SER A 39 -4.91 14.86 5.62
N PRO A 40 -5.14 14.81 6.94
CA PRO A 40 -4.77 13.66 7.76
C PRO A 40 -5.54 12.38 7.40
N ALA A 41 -6.71 12.54 6.76
CA ALA A 41 -7.50 11.43 6.25
C ALA A 41 -6.78 10.68 5.12
N LYS A 42 -6.12 11.40 4.20
CA LYS A 42 -5.38 10.78 3.09
C LYS A 42 -4.18 9.99 3.59
N ILE A 43 -3.42 10.53 4.54
CA ILE A 43 -2.28 9.83 5.18
C ILE A 43 -2.76 8.51 5.80
N ARG A 44 -3.91 8.50 6.49
CA ARG A 44 -4.47 7.26 7.06
C ARG A 44 -4.88 6.25 5.98
N LEU A 45 -5.40 6.70 4.83
CA LEU A 45 -5.77 5.83 3.73
C LEU A 45 -4.54 5.18 3.09
N VAL A 46 -3.51 5.98 2.78
CA VAL A 46 -2.24 5.50 2.19
C VAL A 46 -1.58 4.48 3.13
N ARG A 47 -1.51 4.76 4.44
CA ARG A 47 -0.99 3.81 5.45
C ARG A 47 -1.74 2.47 5.45
N ARG A 48 -3.07 2.50 5.32
CA ARG A 48 -3.89 1.27 5.26
C ARG A 48 -3.65 0.50 3.97
N ASP A 49 -3.47 1.19 2.85
CA ASP A 49 -3.22 0.55 1.57
C ASP A 49 -1.83 -0.12 1.53
N ILE A 50 -0.79 0.54 2.07
CA ILE A 50 0.53 -0.08 2.29
C ILE A 50 0.41 -1.33 3.18
N ALA A 51 -0.29 -1.22 4.30
CA ALA A 51 -0.45 -2.34 5.24
C ALA A 51 -1.12 -3.56 4.55
N ARG A 52 -2.18 -3.32 3.76
CA ARG A 52 -2.86 -4.39 3.02
C ARG A 52 -1.94 -5.10 2.02
N MET A 53 -1.13 -4.35 1.27
CA MET A 53 -0.17 -4.93 0.34
C MET A 53 0.88 -5.79 1.05
N LYS A 54 1.47 -5.29 2.14
CA LYS A 54 2.45 -6.04 2.95
C LYS A 54 1.82 -7.31 3.53
N THR A 55 0.58 -7.23 4.02
CA THR A 55 -0.14 -8.41 4.51
C THR A 55 -0.34 -9.45 3.41
N ILE A 56 -0.76 -9.06 2.20
CA ILE A 56 -0.97 -10.01 1.09
C ILE A 56 0.34 -10.65 0.65
N LEU A 57 1.42 -9.87 0.54
CA LEU A 57 2.76 -10.43 0.24
C LEU A 57 3.14 -11.46 1.30
N ARG A 58 2.92 -11.15 2.59
CA ARG A 58 3.21 -12.08 3.68
C ARG A 58 2.29 -13.31 3.68
N GLU A 59 1.01 -13.15 3.37
CA GLU A 59 0.06 -14.25 3.21
C GLU A 59 0.51 -15.22 2.09
N ARG A 60 1.06 -14.67 0.99
CA ARG A 60 1.63 -15.45 -0.12
C ARG A 60 2.91 -16.19 0.29
N GLU A 61 3.81 -15.53 1.01
CA GLU A 61 5.05 -16.14 1.53
C GLU A 61 4.80 -17.32 2.48
N ILE A 62 3.81 -17.19 3.38
CA ILE A 62 3.48 -18.24 4.36
C ILE A 62 2.56 -19.31 3.72
N GLY A 63 2.10 -19.11 2.48
CA GLY A 63 1.19 -20.03 1.79
C GLY A 63 -0.22 -20.10 2.39
N ILE A 64 -0.61 -19.09 3.19
CA ILE A 64 -1.93 -19.03 3.83
C ILE A 64 -3.03 -18.81 2.78
N ARG A 65 -2.72 -17.99 1.76
CA ARG A 65 -3.60 -17.69 0.61
C ARG A 65 -2.75 -17.51 -0.64
N GLY A 66 -2.99 -18.34 -1.66
CA GLY A 66 -2.30 -18.26 -2.94
C GLY A 66 -2.68 -17.02 -3.76
N GLN A 67 -1.97 -16.79 -4.87
CA GLN A 67 -2.43 -15.83 -5.88
C GLN A 67 -3.76 -16.33 -6.46
N GLU A 68 -4.82 -15.56 -6.26
CA GLU A 68 -6.07 -15.75 -6.99
C GLU A 68 -5.82 -15.25 -8.42
N ALA A 69 -5.98 -16.13 -9.42
CA ALA A 69 -5.88 -15.75 -10.82
C ALA A 69 -6.94 -14.67 -11.15
N ARG A 70 -6.54 -13.67 -11.93
CA ARG A 70 -7.42 -12.59 -12.42
C ARG A 70 -8.61 -13.14 -13.21
#